data_AF-A0A497HKP4-F1
#
_entry.id   AF-A0A497HKP4-F1
#
_cell.length_a   1.000
_cell.length_b   1.000
_cell.length_c   1.000
_cell.angle_alpha   90.00
_cell.angle_beta   90.00
_cell.angle_gamma   90.00
#
_symmetry.space_group_name_H-M   'P 1'
#
loop_
_entity.id
_entity.type
_entity.pdbx_description
1 polymer ?
#
loop_
_entity_poly.entity_id
_entity_poly.type
_entity_poly.pdbx_seq_one_letter_code
_entity_poly.pdbx_strand_id
1 'polypeptide(L)'
;MQLLRDLLKEKSIVIRERIPIEIILYSVFLYLSGLSFRKRSRTFVWEWVHKFGDMLRDCYSDRLPEVVVIDETSLKVGDMHLWFWFASIPK
;
A
#
# COMPACT_ATOMS: atom_id res chain seq x y z
N MET A 1 19.23 9.57 4.20
CA MET A 1 18.21 10.25 3.37
C MET A 1 18.51 10.18 1.88
N GLN A 2 19.72 10.48 1.42
CA GLN A 2 20.06 10.45 -0.01
C GLN A 2 19.74 9.10 -0.69
N LEU A 3 20.21 7.99 -0.10
CA LEU A 3 19.92 6.62 -0.57
C LEU A 3 18.43 6.35 -0.79
N LEU A 4 17.58 6.81 0.12
CA LEU A 4 16.13 6.62 0.01
C LEU A 4 15.55 7.41 -1.15
N ARG A 5 16.05 8.63 -1.42
CA ARG A 5 15.62 9.41 -2.59
C ARG A 5 16.03 8.74 -3.88
N ASP A 6 17.25 8.24 -3.93
CA ASP A 6 17.78 7.60 -5.13
C ASP A 6 16.98 6.33 -5.44
N LEU A 7 16.65 5.54 -4.42
CA LEU A 7 15.83 4.33 -4.55
C LEU A 7 14.39 4.63 -5.01
N LEU A 8 13.76 5.67 -4.46
CA LEU A 8 12.41 6.07 -4.88
C LEU A 8 12.36 6.64 -6.31
N LYS A 9 13.46 7.24 -6.78
CA LYS A 9 13.61 7.69 -8.17
C LYS A 9 13.84 6.52 -9.11
N GLU A 10 14.73 5.59 -8.75
CA GLU A 10 14.98 4.36 -9.50
C GLU A 10 13.67 3.58 -9.74
N LYS A 11 12.87 3.44 -8.69
CA LYS A 11 11.57 2.75 -8.73
C LYS A 11 10.44 3.59 -9.32
N SER A 12 10.73 4.78 -9.86
CA SER A 12 9.76 5.68 -10.50
C SER A 12 8.56 6.09 -9.62
N ILE A 13 8.68 5.97 -8.29
CA ILE A 13 7.67 6.46 -7.34
C ILE A 13 7.68 7.99 -7.36
N VAL A 14 8.87 8.59 -7.34
CA VAL A 14 9.09 10.04 -7.40
C VAL A 14 9.89 10.38 -8.66
N ILE A 15 9.21 10.82 -9.71
CA ILE A 15 9.85 11.25 -10.98
C ILE A 15 10.42 12.67 -10.83
N ARG A 16 9.68 13.56 -10.15
CA ARG A 16 10.13 14.90 -9.78
C ARG A 16 9.80 15.14 -8.31
N GLU A 17 10.80 15.56 -7.53
CA GLU A 17 10.64 15.85 -6.10
C GLU A 17 9.98 17.22 -5.90
N ARG A 18 8.69 17.33 -6.25
CA ARG A 18 7.86 18.53 -5.97
C ARG A 18 7.48 18.62 -4.49
N ILE A 19 7.46 17.48 -3.81
CA ILE A 19 7.12 17.34 -2.40
C ILE A 19 8.27 16.56 -1.76
N PRO A 20 8.78 17.01 -0.59
CA PRO A 20 9.79 16.27 0.16
C PRO A 20 9.36 14.82 0.37
N ILE A 21 10.26 13.88 0.09
CA ILE A 21 10.03 12.43 0.21
C ILE A 21 9.54 12.04 1.61
N GLU A 22 10.03 12.71 2.64
CA GLU A 22 9.65 12.53 4.03
C GLU A 22 8.14 12.75 4.21
N ILE A 23 7.58 13.76 3.55
CA ILE A 23 6.15 14.08 3.60
C ILE A 23 5.34 13.02 2.86
N ILE A 24 5.84 12.52 1.72
CA ILE A 24 5.19 11.44 0.97
C ILE A 24 5.08 10.20 1.85
N LEU A 25 6.20 9.74 2.41
CA LEU A 25 6.26 8.55 3.25
C LEU A 25 5.41 8.69 4.51
N TYR A 26 5.48 9.84 5.18
CA TYR A 26 4.65 10.10 6.34
C TYR A 26 3.16 10.10 6.00
N SER A 27 2.77 10.64 4.85
CA SER A 27 1.38 10.63 4.40
C SER A 27 0.87 9.21 4.12
N VAL A 28 1.69 8.37 3.47
CA VAL A 28 1.36 6.94 3.25
C VAL A 28 1.28 6.18 4.57
N PHE A 29 2.21 6.42 5.50
CA PHE A 29 2.18 5.83 6.83
C PHE A 29 0.89 6.16 7.59
N LEU A 30 0.49 7.44 7.60
CA LEU A 30 -0.76 7.86 8.26
C LEU A 30 -1.99 7.20 7.62
N TYR A 31 -2.00 7.07 6.30
CA TYR A 31 -3.08 6.38 5.59
C TYR A 31 -3.19 4.91 6.01
N LEU A 32 -2.06 4.18 5.97
CA LEU A 32 -2.02 2.77 6.37
C LEU A 32 -2.36 2.57 7.86
N SER A 33 -2.17 3.60 8.68
CA SER A 33 -2.58 3.61 10.10
C SER A 33 -4.08 3.87 10.31
N GLY A 34 -4.89 3.91 9.24
CA GLY A 34 -6.35 4.10 9.32
C GLY A 34 -6.78 5.56 9.48
N LEU A 35 -5.89 6.54 9.34
CA LEU A 35 -6.25 7.94 9.44
C LEU A 35 -6.88 8.44 8.13
N SER A 36 -8.08 9.02 8.24
CA SER A 36 -8.78 9.56 7.09
C SER A 36 -8.07 10.78 6.48
N PHE A 37 -8.11 10.89 5.16
CA PHE A 37 -7.47 11.96 4.38
C PHE A 37 -8.07 13.36 4.54
N ARG A 38 -8.93 13.61 5.53
CA ARG A 38 -9.70 14.87 5.63
C ARG A 38 -8.84 16.15 5.68
N LYS A 39 -7.53 16.04 5.93
CA LYS A 39 -6.59 17.18 6.01
C LYS A 39 -5.58 17.27 4.86
N ARG A 40 -5.54 16.32 3.92
CA ARG A 40 -4.59 16.31 2.78
C ARG A 40 -5.33 15.93 1.50
N SER A 41 -4.73 16.19 0.34
CA SER A 41 -5.27 15.76 -0.94
C SER A 41 -5.37 14.22 -1.00
N ARG A 42 -6.57 13.69 -0.73
CA ARG A 42 -6.89 12.26 -0.79
C ARG A 42 -6.32 11.59 -2.04
N THR A 43 -6.46 12.26 -3.18
CA THR A 43 -6.02 11.78 -4.50
C THR A 43 -4.52 11.52 -4.57
N PHE A 44 -3.67 12.45 -4.12
CA PHE A 44 -2.22 12.27 -4.21
C PHE A 44 -1.70 11.14 -3.32
N VAL A 45 -2.23 11.01 -2.10
CA VAL A 45 -1.79 9.91 -1.22
C VAL A 45 -2.29 8.57 -1.73
N TRP A 46 -3.52 8.53 -2.24
CA TRP A 46 -4.07 7.34 -2.89
C TRP A 46 -3.20 6.87 -4.07
N GLU A 47 -2.78 7.79 -4.95
CA GLU A 47 -1.86 7.48 -6.04
C GLU A 47 -0.52 6.91 -5.55
N TRP A 48 0.05 7.48 -4.48
CA TRP A 48 1.29 6.93 -3.91
C TRP A 48 1.10 5.54 -3.34
N VAL A 49 0.03 5.29 -2.60
CA VAL A 49 -0.30 3.96 -2.06
C VAL A 49 -0.38 2.93 -3.19
N HIS A 50 -1.04 3.25 -4.29
CA HIS A 50 -1.11 2.36 -5.44
C HIS A 50 0.25 2.10 -6.08
N LYS A 51 1.07 3.15 -6.28
CA LYS A 51 2.44 2.97 -6.80
C LYS A 51 3.30 2.05 -5.92
N PHE A 52 3.21 2.21 -4.60
CA PHE A 52 3.91 1.31 -3.67
C PHE A 52 3.34 -0.12 -3.73
N GLY A 53 2.03 -0.27 -3.85
CA GLY A 53 1.37 -1.57 -3.98
C GLY A 53 1.78 -2.32 -5.25
N ASP A 54 1.84 -1.62 -6.39
CA ASP A 54 2.24 -2.22 -7.67
C ASP A 54 3.66 -2.79 -7.62
N MET A 55 4.58 -2.16 -6.88
CA MET A 55 5.93 -2.69 -6.69
C MET A 55 5.97 -3.98 -5.86
N LEU A 56 5.02 -4.18 -4.96
CA LEU A 56 4.93 -5.40 -4.15
C LEU A 56 4.35 -6.56 -4.93
N ARG A 57 3.80 -6.31 -6.13
CA ARG A 57 3.19 -7.33 -6.98
C ARG A 57 4.17 -8.42 -7.39
N ASP A 58 5.43 -8.05 -7.60
CA ASP A 58 6.49 -8.99 -7.96
C ASP A 58 7.04 -9.76 -6.74
N CYS A 59 6.61 -9.41 -5.52
CA CYS A 59 7.03 -10.09 -4.28
C CYS A 59 6.10 -11.24 -3.88
N TYR A 60 5.00 -11.47 -4.62
CA TYR A 60 4.10 -12.58 -4.35
C TYR A 60 4.74 -13.89 -4.85
N SER A 61 4.76 -14.92 -3.99
CA SER A 61 5.25 -16.25 -4.33
C SER A 61 4.23 -17.01 -5.18
N ASP A 62 4.67 -17.61 -6.28
CA ASP A 62 3.84 -18.49 -7.11
C ASP A 62 3.50 -19.83 -6.44
N ARG A 63 4.26 -20.21 -5.40
CA ARG A 63 4.00 -21.45 -4.64
C ARG A 63 3.09 -21.16 -3.46
N LEU A 64 1.89 -21.72 -3.52
CA LEU A 64 0.98 -21.86 -2.39
C LEU A 64 1.39 -23.10 -1.56
N PRO A 65 1.41 -23.00 -0.22
CA PRO A 65 1.64 -24.16 0.65
C PRO A 65 0.42 -25.09 0.64
N GLU A 66 0.62 -26.33 1.10
CA GLU A 66 -0.42 -27.36 1.13
C GLU A 66 -1.59 -27.01 2.08
N VAL A 67 -1.29 -26.25 3.14
CA VAL A 67 -2.28 -25.78 4.12
C VAL A 67 -2.14 -24.28 4.33
N VAL A 68 -3.27 -23.58 4.31
CA VAL A 68 -3.40 -22.15 4.65
C VAL A 68 -4.54 -21.97 5.64
N VAL A 69 -4.38 -21.02 6.57
CA VAL A 69 -5.46 -20.58 7.45
C VAL A 69 -6.08 -19.34 6.83
N ILE A 70 -7.39 -19.38 6.58
CA ILE A 70 -8.15 -18.28 5.97
C ILE A 70 -8.98 -17.59 7.05
N ASP A 71 -8.83 -16.27 7.16
CA ASP A 71 -9.71 -15.40 7.92
C ASP A 71 -10.65 -14.66 6.96
N GLU A 72 -11.96 -14.72 7.22
CA GLU A 72 -12.97 -14.08 6.37
C GLU A 72 -13.47 -12.79 7.02
N THR A 73 -13.33 -11.66 6.34
CA THR A 73 -13.82 -10.36 6.81
C THR A 73 -14.85 -9.81 5.84
N SER A 74 -16.07 -9.56 6.30
CA SER A 74 -17.08 -8.85 5.52
C SER A 74 -16.80 -7.34 5.51
N LEU A 75 -16.81 -6.72 4.34
CA LEU A 75 -16.59 -5.29 4.15
C LEU A 75 -17.78 -4.66 3.42
N LYS A 76 -18.21 -3.48 3.88
CA LYS A 76 -19.15 -2.64 3.14
C LYS A 76 -18.39 -1.53 2.41
N VAL A 77 -18.42 -1.54 1.09
CA VAL A 77 -17.75 -0.56 0.23
C VAL A 77 -18.81 0.17 -0.60
N GLY A 78 -19.13 1.40 -0.20
CA GLY A 78 -20.28 2.13 -0.76
C GLY A 78 -21.57 1.34 -0.50
N ASP A 79 -22.25 0.97 -1.59
CA ASP A 79 -23.49 0.17 -1.55
C ASP A 79 -23.24 -1.33 -1.75
N MET A 80 -21.99 -1.76 -1.91
CA MET A 80 -21.61 -3.16 -2.11
C MET A 80 -21.19 -3.82 -0.80
N HIS A 81 -21.57 -5.08 -0.62
CA HIS A 81 -21.02 -5.97 0.40
C HIS A 81 -19.99 -6.90 -0.25
N LEU A 82 -18.76 -6.85 0.22
CA LEU A 82 -17.63 -7.64 -0.24
C LEU A 82 -17.16 -8.57 0.87
N TRP A 83 -16.60 -9.72 0.49
CA TRP A 83 -15.87 -10.59 1.41
C TRP A 83 -14.38 -10.49 1.08
N PHE A 84 -13.58 -10.24 2.11
CA PHE A 84 -12.14 -10.22 2.03
C PHE A 84 -11.59 -11.44 2.76
N TRP A 85 -10.85 -12.28 2.04
CA TRP A 85 -10.23 -13.48 2.58
C TRP A 85 -8.73 -13.23 2.79
N PHE A 86 -8.29 -13.24 4.04
CA PHE A 86 -6.87 -13.18 4.38
C PHE A 86 -6.33 -14.59 4.56
N ALA A 87 -5.46 -15.04 3.65
CA ALA A 87 -4.79 -16.33 3.77
C ALA A 87 -3.44 -16.14 4.48
N SER A 88 -3.25 -16.86 5.58
CA SER A 88 -1.99 -16.91 6.33
C SER A 88 -1.38 -18.30 6.24
N ILE A 89 -0.05 -18.33 6.10
CA ILE A 89 0.72 -19.57 6.07
C ILE A 89 1.17 -19.86 7.51
N PRO A 90 0.70 -20.96 8.13
CA PRO A 90 1.21 -21.35 9.44
C PRO A 90 2.73 -21.66 9.33
N LYS A 91 3.50 -21.13 10.28
CA LYS A 91 4.95 -21.37 10.39
C LYS A 91 5.27 -22.77 10.87
#